data_AF-A0AAE4DPY5-F1
#
_entry.id   AF-A0AAE4DPY5-F1
#
_cell.length_a   1.000
_cell.length_b   1.000
_cell.length_c   1.000
_cell.angle_alpha   90.00
_cell.angle_beta   90.00
_cell.angle_gamma   90.00
#
_symmetry.space_group_name_H-M   'P 1'
#
loop_
_entity.id
_entity.type
_entity.pdbx_description
1 polymer ?
#
loop_
_entity_poly.entity_id
_entity_poly.type
_entity_poly.pdbx_seq_one_letter_code
_entity_poly.pdbx_strand_id
1 'polypeptide(L)'
;MLAELESDRPFSGMVRLTSTELVERFLLWSETHHLSTSPAARALCGKLMQRLEIPSLGRCGRGTGKYYELPESDVLRQRFSMLLGETTETIFCFVK
;
A
#
# COMPACT_ATOMS: atom_id res chain seq x y z
N MET A 1 1.63 -0.64 6.47
CA MET A 1 0.57 -0.23 5.51
C MET A 1 -0.48 0.63 6.19
N LEU A 2 -1.13 0.22 7.28
CA LEU A 2 -2.07 1.09 8.03
C LEU A 2 -1.47 2.48 8.32
N ALA A 3 -0.26 2.54 8.89
CA ALA A 3 0.45 3.79 9.14
C ALA A 3 0.72 4.65 7.88
N GLU A 4 0.89 4.03 6.70
CA GLU A 4 1.02 4.78 5.43
C GLU A 4 -0.32 5.42 5.04
N LEU A 5 -1.43 4.74 5.32
CA LEU A 5 -2.78 5.16 4.99
C LEU A 5 -3.35 6.19 5.97
N GLU A 6 -2.86 6.18 7.21
CA GLU A 6 -3.19 7.18 8.23
C GLU A 6 -2.58 8.55 7.91
N SER A 7 -1.49 8.62 7.13
CA SER A 7 -0.89 9.90 6.78
C SER A 7 -1.85 10.79 5.97
N ASP A 8 -1.71 12.11 6.11
CA ASP A 8 -2.50 13.11 5.34
C ASP A 8 -2.36 12.94 3.83
N ARG A 9 -1.22 12.39 3.39
CA ARG A 9 -0.93 12.09 1.99
C ARG A 9 -0.36 10.68 1.88
N PRO A 10 -1.23 9.65 1.82
CA PRO A 10 -0.79 8.27 1.63
C PRO A 10 0.11 8.16 0.40
N PHE A 11 1.21 7.43 0.52
CA PHE A 11 2.23 7.32 -0.53
C PHE A 11 2.75 8.68 -1.00
N SER A 12 2.81 9.66 -0.09
CA SER A 12 3.22 11.04 -0.40
C SER A 12 2.34 11.73 -1.46
N GLY A 13 1.10 11.25 -1.67
CA GLY A 13 0.19 11.76 -2.70
C GLY A 13 0.53 11.29 -4.11
N MET A 14 1.32 10.22 -4.25
CA MET A 14 1.66 9.64 -5.54
C MET A 14 0.41 9.10 -6.25
N VAL A 15 0.21 9.49 -7.50
CA VAL A 15 -0.81 8.90 -8.40
C VAL A 15 -0.37 7.51 -8.87
N ARG A 16 0.94 7.28 -8.92
CA ARG A 16 1.56 6.04 -9.39
C ARG A 16 2.65 5.59 -8.44
N LEU A 17 2.60 4.32 -8.05
CA LEU A 17 3.61 3.69 -7.20
C LEU A 17 4.19 2.49 -7.93
N THR A 18 5.51 2.43 -8.11
CA THR A 18 6.13 1.23 -8.69
C THR A 18 6.12 0.09 -7.69
N SER A 19 6.11 -1.15 -8.18
CA SER A 19 6.20 -2.33 -7.32
C SER A 19 7.53 -2.37 -6.54
N THR A 20 8.58 -1.72 -7.04
CA THR A 20 9.86 -1.61 -6.34
C THR A 20 9.73 -0.66 -5.15
N GLU A 21 9.24 0.57 -5.39
CA GLU A 21 9.04 1.56 -4.33
C GLU A 21 8.08 1.07 -3.24
N LEU A 22 7.00 0.38 -3.61
CA LEU A 22 6.08 -0.21 -2.64
C LEU A 22 6.80 -1.17 -1.68
N VAL A 23 7.67 -2.02 -2.22
CA VAL A 23 8.41 -3.01 -1.43
C VAL A 23 9.49 -2.34 -0.60
N GLU A 24 10.20 -1.36 -1.14
CA GLU A 24 11.21 -0.58 -0.41
C GLU A 24 10.60 0.17 0.76
N ARG A 25 9.49 0.87 0.55
CA ARG A 25 8.74 1.55 1.62
C ARG A 25 8.26 0.58 2.69
N PHE A 26 7.75 -0.59 2.28
CA PHE A 26 7.31 -1.63 3.22
C PHE A 26 8.46 -2.18 4.07
N LEU A 27 9.62 -2.45 3.45
CA LEU A 27 10.80 -2.95 4.15
C LEU A 27 11.35 -1.90 5.11
N LEU A 28 11.48 -0.64 4.65
CA LEU A 28 11.94 0.49 5.48
C LEU A 28 11.03 0.69 6.69
N TRP A 29 9.71 0.65 6.49
CA TRP A 29 8.75 0.75 7.59
C TRP A 29 8.89 -0.43 8.56
N SER A 30 9.04 -1.65 8.04
CA SER A 30 9.22 -2.85 8.87
C SER A 30 10.49 -2.75 9.73
N GLU A 31 11.60 -2.29 9.14
CA GLU A 31 12.87 -2.08 9.83
C GLU A 31 12.74 -1.00 10.92
N THR A 32 12.11 0.13 10.60
CA THR A 32 11.88 1.25 11.53
C THR A 32 11.06 0.82 12.75
N HIS A 33 10.12 -0.12 12.57
CA HIS A 33 9.26 -0.63 13.63
C HIS A 33 9.77 -1.97 14.24
N HIS A 34 11.00 -2.37 13.95
CA HIS A 34 11.62 -3.61 14.44
C HIS A 34 10.80 -4.89 14.13
N LEU A 35 10.09 -4.89 13.01
CA LEU A 35 9.36 -6.04 12.50
C LEU A 35 10.25 -6.90 11.61
N SER A 36 10.04 -8.23 11.68
CA SER A 36 10.80 -9.17 10.86
C SER A 36 10.51 -8.94 9.36
N THR A 37 11.56 -8.63 8.60
CA THR A 37 11.47 -8.47 7.15
C THR A 37 11.45 -9.84 6.48
N SER A 38 10.39 -10.15 5.74
CA SER A 38 10.28 -11.41 5.01
C SER A 38 10.95 -11.34 3.63
N PRO A 39 11.69 -12.37 3.18
CA PRO A 39 12.11 -12.53 1.79
C PRO A 39 10.93 -12.50 0.80
N ALA A 40 9.72 -12.79 1.30
CA ALA A 40 8.47 -12.75 0.53
C ALA A 40 7.83 -11.35 0.47
N ALA A 41 8.49 -10.28 0.92
CA ALA A 41 7.94 -8.92 0.96
C ALA A 41 7.30 -8.49 -0.37
N ARG A 42 7.95 -8.80 -1.50
CA ARG A 42 7.41 -8.52 -2.84
C ARG A 42 6.09 -9.25 -3.11
N ALA A 43 6.00 -10.53 -2.74
CA ALA A 43 4.79 -11.32 -2.93
C ALA A 43 3.66 -10.84 -1.99
N LEU A 44 4.00 -10.48 -0.74
CA LEU A 44 3.05 -9.94 0.23
C LEU A 44 2.47 -8.60 -0.24
N CYS A 45 3.32 -7.67 -0.68
CA CYS A 45 2.89 -6.39 -1.24
C CYS A 45 2.00 -6.59 -2.46
N GLY A 46 2.39 -7.48 -3.38
CA GLY A 46 1.58 -7.77 -4.58
C GLY A 46 0.20 -8.34 -4.25
N LYS A 47 0.12 -9.31 -3.32
CA LYS A 47 -1.15 -9.87 -2.84
C LYS A 47 -2.01 -8.81 -2.17
N LEU A 48 -1.40 -7.94 -1.38
CA LEU A 48 -2.11 -6.87 -0.68
C LEU A 48 -2.74 -5.87 -1.66
N MET A 49 -2.00 -5.42 -2.67
CA MET A 49 -2.54 -4.56 -3.73
C MET A 49 -3.68 -5.22 -4.49
N GLN A 50 -3.56 -6.52 -4.78
CA GLN A 50 -4.64 -7.28 -5.41
C GLN A 50 -5.89 -7.35 -4.53
N ARG A 51 -5.74 -7.57 -3.22
CA ARG A 51 -6.88 -7.61 -2.28
C ARG A 51 -7.49 -6.23 -2.04
N LEU A 52 -6.73 -5.15 -2.25
CA LEU A 52 -7.23 -3.78 -2.31
C LEU A 52 -7.84 -3.41 -3.68
N GLU A 53 -7.99 -4.39 -4.57
CA GLU A 53 -8.54 -4.20 -5.92
C GLU A 53 -7.77 -3.15 -6.74
N ILE A 54 -6.45 -3.03 -6.49
CA ILE A 54 -5.57 -2.14 -7.23
C ILE A 54 -4.81 -2.99 -8.25
N PRO A 55 -5.16 -2.91 -9.55
CA PRO A 55 -4.54 -3.74 -10.56
C PRO A 55 -3.07 -3.39 -10.74
N SER A 56 -2.23 -4.42 -10.94
CA SER A 56 -0.85 -4.21 -11.38
C SER A 56 -0.84 -3.94 -12.88
N LEU A 57 -0.23 -2.84 -13.27
CA LEU A 57 0.01 -2.42 -14.64
C LEU A 57 1.48 -2.59 -15.01
N GLY A 58 1.78 -2.57 -16.31
CA GLY A 58 3.13 -2.75 -16.85
C GLY A 58 3.59 -4.22 -16.93
N ARG A 59 4.85 -4.43 -17.32
CA ARG A 59 5.47 -5.76 -17.42
C ARG A 59 6.81 -5.80 -16.69
N CYS A 60 7.10 -6.97 -16.12
CA CYS A 60 8.42 -7.23 -15.53
C CYS A 60 9.50 -7.15 -16.61
N GLY A 61 10.60 -6.43 -16.36
CA GLY A 61 11.75 -6.36 -17.27
C GLY A 61 11.64 -5.37 -18.44
N ARG A 62 10.64 -4.48 -18.48
CA ARG A 62 10.55 -3.38 -19.47
C ARG A 62 10.19 -2.05 -18.79
N GLY A 63 10.84 -0.97 -19.21
CA GLY A 63 10.59 0.38 -18.68
C GLY A 63 10.82 0.45 -17.17
N THR A 64 9.91 1.11 -16.44
CA THR A 64 9.92 1.21 -14.97
C THR A 64 9.42 -0.04 -14.25
N GLY A 65 9.10 -1.13 -14.98
CA GLY A 65 8.60 -2.38 -14.41
C GLY A 65 7.10 -2.35 -14.11
N LYS A 66 6.67 -3.18 -13.14
CA LYS A 66 5.28 -3.21 -12.67
C LYS A 66 4.99 -1.99 -11.81
N TYR A 67 3.81 -1.40 -11.99
CA TYR A 67 3.36 -0.27 -11.19
C TYR A 67 1.87 -0.38 -10.86
N TYR A 68 1.42 0.45 -9.94
CA TYR A 68 0.03 0.57 -9.50
C TYR A 68 -0.41 2.02 -9.68
N GLU A 69 -1.61 2.22 -10.21
CA GLU A 69 -2.28 3.52 -10.18
C GLU A 69 -3.11 3.57 -8.90
N LEU A 70 -2.75 4.49 -8.02
CA LEU A 70 -3.35 4.58 -6.70
C LEU A 70 -4.66 5.39 -6.82
N PRO A 71 -5.80 4.85 -6.35
CA PRO A 71 -7.01 5.65 -6.21
C PRO A 71 -6.82 6.75 -5.17
N GLU A 72 -7.78 7.66 -5.10
CA GLU A 72 -7.81 8.72 -4.08
C GLU A 72 -7.72 8.13 -2.66
N SER A 73 -7.16 8.91 -1.75
CA SER A 73 -6.83 8.52 -0.39
C SER A 73 -8.03 7.92 0.35
N ASP A 74 -9.21 8.50 0.18
CA ASP A 74 -10.45 8.05 0.84
C ASP A 74 -10.92 6.69 0.32
N VAL A 75 -10.84 6.47 -1.00
CA VAL A 75 -11.14 5.18 -1.62
C VAL A 75 -10.15 4.12 -1.13
N LEU A 76 -8.88 4.48 -1.01
CA LEU A 76 -7.85 3.55 -0.59
C LEU A 76 -8.01 3.15 0.88
N ARG A 77 -8.36 4.10 1.76
CA ARG A 77 -8.74 3.84 3.17
C ARG A 77 -9.99 2.97 3.27
N GLN A 78 -11.04 3.27 2.49
CA GLN A 78 -12.26 2.48 2.46
C GLN A 78 -12.00 1.01 2.08
N ARG A 79 -11.24 0.77 1.00
CA ARG A 79 -10.89 -0.59 0.57
C ARG A 79 -10.05 -1.33 1.61
N PHE A 80 -9.17 -0.62 2.29
CA PHE A 80 -8.37 -1.21 3.38
C PHE A 80 -9.23 -1.57 4.60
N SER A 81 -10.21 -0.76 4.97
CA SER A 81 -11.14 -1.10 6.05
C SER A 81 -12.02 -2.30 5.69
N MET A 82 -12.54 -2.34 4.46
CA MET A 82 -13.29 -3.50 3.96
C MET A 82 -12.44 -4.79 3.97
N LEU A 83 -11.16 -4.70 3.62
CA LEU A 83 -10.21 -5.83 3.69
C LEU A 83 -10.11 -6.40 5.12
N LEU A 84 -10.16 -5.53 6.13
CA LEU A 84 -10.10 -5.90 7.55
C LEU A 84 -11.45 -6.36 8.11
N GLY A 85 -12.54 -6.24 7.34
CA GLY A 85 -13.90 -6.54 7.78
C GLY A 85 -14.47 -5.48 8.72
N GLU A 86 -13.90 -4.27 8.72
CA GLU A 86 -14.25 -3.17 9.63
C GLU A 86 -14.67 -1.93 8.84
N THR A 87 -15.26 -0.94 9.52
CA THR A 87 -15.60 0.34 8.89
C THR A 87 -14.39 1.28 8.84
N THR A 88 -14.40 2.24 7.92
CA THR A 88 -13.37 3.28 7.85
C THR A 88 -13.27 4.08 9.15
N GLU A 89 -14.40 4.36 9.79
CA GLU A 89 -14.46 5.07 11.07
C GLU A 89 -13.84 4.26 12.21
N THR A 90 -13.99 2.93 12.22
CA THR A 90 -13.38 2.07 13.24
C THR A 90 -11.85 2.00 13.08
N ILE A 91 -11.36 1.93 11.84
CA ILE A 91 -9.93 1.75 11.54
C ILE A 91 -9.16 3.07 11.55
N PHE A 92 -9.76 4.16 11.04
CA PHE A 92 -9.13 5.46 10.87
C PHE A 92 -9.78 6.53 11.78
N CYS A 93 -10.33 6.12 12.91
CA CYS A 93 -10.82 7.05 13.93
C CYS A 93 -9.66 7.95 14.37
N PHE A 94 -9.84 9.27 14.24
CA PHE A 94 -8.83 10.35 14.35
C PHE A 94 -8.08 10.73 13.06
N VAL A 95 -8.80 11.43 12.17
CA VAL A 95 -8.22 12.62 11.53
C VAL A 95 -9.21 13.76 11.72
N LYS A 96 -8.91 14.65 12.66
CA LYS A 96 -9.51 15.98 12.78
C LYS A 96 -8.38 16.99 12.86
#